data_AF-A0A9W8L5X5-F1
#
_entry.id   AF-A0A9W8L5X5-F1
#
_cell.length_a   1.000
_cell.length_b   1.000
_cell.length_c   1.000
_cell.angle_alpha   90.00
_cell.angle_beta   90.00
_cell.angle_gamma   90.00
#
_symmetry.space_group_name_H-M   'P 1'
#
loop_
_entity.id
_entity.type
_entity.pdbx_description
1 polymer ?
#
loop_
_entity_poly.entity_id
_entity_poly.type
_entity_poly.pdbx_seq_one_letter_code
_entity_poly.pdbx_strand_id
1 'polypeptide(L)'
;MADTDNIDDIHGFFQFANVSDSDDDDGLFASAKPCKAEFDVHSINYTPKIDEDGWFDRSQTTDMTDWVNEHFGMDEITFTVQHLYFKGEYGRTADLCQQAVAAFAKKYESNLRAASMRELIEIGAKSAIRDDDMDKLEYFYNWYEQCGGKSPGFSGFRAEVLTKLGRLDQALEQHIDYLEQRSLDAQVWEQIGELLVSIGDSQPYAGTAVQTPWLRLALGAFFVSYSIIRVSRGWKTSELAIKRKQLQTGQLLKLATDTLRRIFPDVPQATSGGNREDEIWDKCKSEFALDEASKQRLLQSCAGRLATSVKWILAQVSLGSLDSAANEDDEERNAADL
;
A
#
# COMPACT_ATOMS: atom_id res chain seq x y z
N MET A 1 -29.49 8.41 9.91
CA MET A 1 -28.59 7.87 10.95
C MET A 1 -27.76 6.81 10.27
N ALA A 2 -26.62 7.21 9.73
CA ALA A 2 -25.67 6.30 9.11
C ALA A 2 -24.54 6.10 10.11
N ASP A 3 -24.28 4.84 10.47
CA ASP A 3 -23.16 4.42 11.30
C ASP A 3 -21.85 4.79 10.59
N THR A 4 -21.19 5.82 11.09
CA THR A 4 -19.82 6.18 10.72
C THR A 4 -18.85 5.49 11.67
N ASP A 5 -18.79 4.16 11.62
CA ASP A 5 -17.80 3.34 12.32
C ASP A 5 -17.05 2.45 11.33
N ASN A 6 -16.45 3.08 10.31
CA ASN A 6 -15.45 2.44 9.45
C ASN A 6 -14.13 3.21 9.56
N ILE A 7 -13.52 3.18 10.75
CA ILE A 7 -12.20 3.77 11.04
C ILE A 7 -11.09 2.75 10.69
N ASP A 8 -11.18 2.12 9.51
CA ASP A 8 -10.12 1.26 8.99
C ASP A 8 -9.42 1.88 7.75
N ASP A 9 -9.94 2.98 7.19
CA ASP A 9 -9.35 3.67 6.05
C ASP A 9 -8.33 4.74 6.49
N ILE A 10 -7.07 4.32 6.69
CA ILE A 10 -5.94 5.25 6.73
C ILE A 10 -5.65 5.67 5.27
N HIS A 11 -6.28 6.75 4.83
CA HIS A 11 -5.96 7.40 3.56
C HIS A 11 -4.54 7.97 3.59
N GLY A 12 -3.56 7.18 3.14
CA GLY A 12 -2.23 7.65 2.77
C GLY A 12 -2.23 8.42 1.44
N PHE A 13 -3.17 9.35 1.24
CA PHE A 13 -3.34 10.09 -0.02
C PHE A 13 -2.41 11.31 -0.13
N PHE A 14 -1.64 11.63 0.91
CA PHE A 14 -0.59 12.65 0.87
C PHE A 14 0.71 12.10 1.48
N GLN A 15 1.65 11.66 0.65
CA GLN A 15 3.07 11.72 1.03
C GLN A 15 3.49 13.18 0.84
N PHE A 16 3.29 14.01 1.86
CA PHE A 16 4.16 15.17 2.01
C PHE A 16 5.55 14.59 2.28
N ALA A 17 6.45 14.71 1.32
CA ALA A 17 7.86 14.62 1.63
C ALA A 17 8.10 15.62 2.78
N ASN A 18 8.56 15.12 3.92
CA ASN A 18 9.16 15.96 4.93
C ASN A 18 10.41 16.56 4.28
N VAL A 19 10.24 17.70 3.60
CA VAL A 19 11.34 18.59 3.28
C VAL A 19 11.69 19.20 4.63
N SER A 20 12.73 18.66 5.26
CA SER A 20 13.43 19.38 6.31
C SER A 20 14.00 20.63 5.65
N ASP A 21 13.35 21.77 5.85
CA ASP A 21 13.98 23.07 5.65
C ASP A 21 15.11 23.15 6.69
N SER A 22 16.30 22.74 6.28
CA SER A 22 17.54 23.11 6.95
C SER A 22 17.70 24.61 6.73
N ASP A 23 17.36 25.39 7.75
CA ASP A 23 17.65 26.81 7.87
C ASP A 23 19.15 27.03 7.93
N ASP A 24 19.80 27.06 6.76
CA ASP A 24 21.14 27.64 6.57
C ASP A 24 21.31 27.99 5.09
N ASP A 25 20.79 29.15 4.66
CA ASP A 25 21.54 29.96 3.71
C ASP A 25 21.12 31.43 3.69
N ASP A 26 22.15 32.26 3.64
CA ASP A 26 22.13 33.70 3.79
C ASP A 26 21.54 34.43 2.57
N GLY A 27 20.78 35.49 2.84
CA GLY A 27 21.03 36.76 2.15
C GLY A 27 20.47 37.01 0.74
N LEU A 28 19.33 36.44 0.32
CA LEU A 28 18.73 36.78 -1.00
C LEU A 28 17.25 37.24 -1.01
N PHE A 29 16.63 37.49 0.14
CA PHE A 29 15.26 38.05 0.21
C PHE A 29 15.10 39.22 1.21
N ALA A 30 16.10 40.09 1.31
CA ALA A 30 15.98 41.36 2.05
C ALA A 30 15.15 42.42 1.30
N SER A 31 13.95 42.06 0.83
CA SER A 31 12.93 43.04 0.46
C SER A 31 11.84 43.03 1.54
N ALA A 32 11.59 44.20 2.11
CA ALA A 32 10.65 44.40 3.20
C ALA A 32 9.27 43.83 2.82
N LYS A 33 8.93 42.67 3.37
CA LYS A 33 7.59 42.09 3.21
C LYS A 33 6.59 43.07 3.85
N PRO A 34 5.48 43.45 3.16
CA PRO A 34 4.43 44.20 3.82
C PRO A 34 3.97 43.38 5.03
N CYS A 35 3.92 44.03 6.19
CA CYS A 35 3.46 43.46 7.45
C CYS A 35 2.15 42.71 7.17
N LYS A 36 2.17 41.37 7.27
CA LYS A 36 0.96 40.55 7.14
C LYS A 36 0.02 41.03 8.23
N ALA A 37 -1.10 41.62 7.84
CA ALA A 37 -2.15 41.96 8.78
C ALA A 37 -2.54 40.65 9.51
N GLU A 38 -2.39 40.65 10.82
CA GLU A 38 -2.91 39.58 11.67
C GLU A 38 -4.43 39.68 11.62
N PHE A 39 -5.05 38.79 10.85
CA PHE A 39 -6.49 38.64 10.86
C PHE A 39 -6.86 37.68 11.99
N ASP A 40 -7.69 38.16 12.92
CA ASP A 40 -8.30 37.32 13.94
C ASP A 40 -9.19 36.28 13.26
N VAL A 41 -8.80 35.01 13.31
CA VAL A 41 -9.53 33.89 12.69
C VAL A 41 -10.96 33.81 13.25
N HIS A 42 -11.19 34.25 14.48
CA HIS A 42 -12.52 34.31 15.10
C HIS A 42 -13.40 35.44 14.56
N SER A 43 -12.81 36.42 13.86
CA SER A 43 -13.55 37.48 13.16
C SER A 43 -14.03 37.08 11.76
N ILE A 44 -13.53 35.96 11.23
CA ILE A 44 -13.97 35.40 9.96
C ILE A 44 -15.30 34.68 10.19
N ASN A 45 -16.40 35.39 9.98
CA ASN A 45 -17.74 34.82 10.01
C ASN A 45 -17.98 34.01 8.73
N TYR A 46 -17.31 32.86 8.61
CA TYR A 46 -17.49 31.94 7.49
C TYR A 46 -18.87 31.30 7.61
N THR A 47 -19.79 31.77 6.78
CA THR A 47 -21.04 31.07 6.53
C THR A 47 -20.81 30.19 5.30
N PRO A 48 -20.82 28.85 5.44
CA PRO A 48 -20.75 27.98 4.28
C PRO A 48 -21.84 28.40 3.31
N LYS A 49 -21.46 28.78 2.09
CA LYS A 49 -22.41 29.07 1.03
C LYS A 49 -22.91 27.74 0.50
N ILE A 50 -24.03 27.28 1.08
CA ILE A 50 -24.93 26.25 0.55
C ILE A 50 -24.39 24.81 0.65
N ASP A 51 -25.21 23.93 1.23
CA ASP A 51 -25.12 22.45 1.21
C ASP A 51 -25.33 21.86 -0.21
N GLU A 52 -24.76 22.46 -1.25
CA GLU A 52 -24.81 21.95 -2.63
C GLU A 52 -23.38 21.76 -3.15
N ASP A 53 -22.68 20.83 -2.50
CA ASP A 53 -21.29 20.45 -2.78
C ASP A 53 -21.18 19.60 -4.07
N GLY A 54 -21.75 20.09 -5.17
CA GLY A 54 -21.85 19.39 -6.45
C GLY A 54 -21.72 20.31 -7.67
N TRP A 55 -21.29 21.56 -7.48
CA TRP A 55 -21.08 22.51 -8.58
C TRP A 55 -20.07 22.00 -9.63
N PHE A 56 -19.16 21.13 -9.20
CA PHE A 56 -18.16 20.46 -10.04
C PHE A 56 -18.70 19.20 -10.73
N ASP A 57 -19.80 18.61 -10.26
CA ASP A 57 -20.38 17.40 -10.86
C ASP A 57 -21.25 17.75 -12.07
N ARG A 58 -20.62 17.73 -13.25
CA ARG A 58 -21.27 17.97 -14.54
C ARG A 58 -21.57 16.69 -15.31
N SER A 59 -21.45 15.53 -14.65
CA SER A 59 -21.57 14.20 -15.28
C SER A 59 -22.92 13.94 -15.93
N GLN A 60 -23.97 14.63 -15.50
CA GLN A 60 -25.33 14.50 -16.05
C GLN A 60 -25.64 15.50 -17.17
N THR A 61 -24.87 16.59 -17.27
CA THR A 61 -25.21 17.75 -18.12
C THR A 61 -24.28 17.94 -19.30
N THR A 62 -23.07 17.40 -19.26
CA THR A 62 -22.03 17.60 -20.28
C THR A 62 -21.60 16.25 -20.85
N ASP A 63 -21.39 16.17 -22.17
CA ASP A 63 -20.75 15.00 -22.78
C ASP A 63 -19.31 14.85 -22.25
N MET A 64 -18.89 13.63 -21.93
CA MET A 64 -17.56 13.40 -21.36
C MET A 64 -16.42 13.89 -22.27
N THR A 65 -16.58 13.78 -23.59
CA THR A 65 -15.57 14.24 -24.55
C THR A 65 -15.41 15.75 -24.47
N ASP A 66 -16.53 16.48 -24.41
CA ASP A 66 -16.52 17.93 -24.29
C ASP A 66 -15.95 18.35 -22.94
N TRP A 67 -16.37 17.68 -21.85
CA TRP A 67 -15.88 17.97 -20.52
C TRP A 67 -14.36 17.82 -20.40
N VAL A 68 -13.79 16.68 -20.84
CA VAL A 68 -12.34 16.46 -20.87
C VAL A 68 -11.59 17.53 -21.70
N ASN A 69 -12.25 18.16 -22.67
CA ASN A 69 -11.66 19.17 -23.54
C ASN A 69 -11.71 20.60 -22.99
N GLU A 70 -12.50 20.85 -21.96
CA GLU A 70 -12.58 22.17 -21.33
C GLU A 70 -11.31 22.53 -20.57
N HIS A 71 -11.05 23.83 -20.40
CA HIS A 71 -9.82 24.34 -19.80
C HIS A 71 -9.55 23.80 -18.39
N PHE A 72 -10.61 23.61 -17.60
CA PHE A 72 -10.57 23.06 -16.23
C PHE A 72 -11.25 21.69 -16.12
N GLY A 73 -11.63 21.09 -17.25
CA GLY A 73 -12.50 19.92 -17.25
C GLY A 73 -11.89 18.70 -16.55
N MET A 74 -10.59 18.45 -16.74
CA MET A 74 -9.89 17.36 -16.07
C MET A 74 -9.81 17.54 -14.54
N ASP A 75 -9.64 18.78 -14.07
CA ASP A 75 -9.62 19.07 -12.64
C ASP A 75 -11.02 18.89 -12.04
N GLU A 76 -12.06 19.39 -12.72
CA GLU A 76 -13.47 19.20 -12.33
C GLU A 76 -13.86 17.71 -12.26
N ILE A 77 -13.46 16.91 -13.26
CA ILE A 77 -13.66 15.46 -13.25
C ILE A 77 -12.94 14.83 -12.05
N THR A 78 -11.69 15.23 -11.80
CA THR A 78 -10.90 14.72 -10.67
C THR A 78 -11.57 15.01 -9.33
N PHE A 79 -12.02 16.25 -9.11
CA PHE A 79 -12.79 16.60 -7.91
C PHE A 79 -14.11 15.82 -7.81
N THR A 80 -14.81 15.62 -8.94
CA THR A 80 -16.04 14.83 -8.98
C THR A 80 -15.80 13.40 -8.53
N VAL A 81 -14.82 12.71 -9.11
CA VAL A 81 -14.54 11.30 -8.77
C VAL A 81 -14.06 11.17 -7.32
N GLN A 82 -13.24 12.10 -6.83
CA GLN A 82 -12.80 12.09 -5.43
C GLN A 82 -13.99 12.25 -4.48
N HIS A 83 -14.89 13.19 -4.75
CA HIS A 83 -16.09 13.39 -3.95
C HIS A 83 -16.98 12.15 -3.91
N LEU A 84 -17.27 11.57 -5.08
CA LEU A 84 -18.07 10.34 -5.18
C LEU A 84 -17.41 9.17 -4.45
N TYR A 85 -16.08 9.04 -4.56
CA TYR A 85 -15.31 8.04 -3.83
C TYR A 85 -15.46 8.20 -2.30
N PHE A 86 -15.32 9.42 -1.77
CA PHE A 86 -15.46 9.67 -0.34
C PHE A 86 -16.90 9.54 0.17
N LYS A 87 -17.90 9.68 -0.71
CA LYS A 87 -19.30 9.35 -0.40
C LYS A 87 -19.61 7.86 -0.44
N GLY A 88 -18.67 7.02 -0.89
CA GLY A 88 -18.86 5.59 -1.04
C GLY A 88 -19.67 5.19 -2.29
N GLU A 89 -19.86 6.10 -3.25
CA GLU A 89 -20.53 5.81 -4.54
C GLU A 89 -19.55 5.15 -5.53
N TYR A 90 -18.89 4.05 -5.13
CA TYR A 90 -17.75 3.49 -5.88
C TYR A 90 -18.09 3.08 -7.31
N GLY A 91 -19.28 2.52 -7.57
CA GLY A 91 -19.66 2.09 -8.91
C GLY A 91 -19.76 3.26 -9.87
N ARG A 92 -20.37 4.35 -9.40
CA ARG A 92 -20.47 5.61 -10.14
C ARG A 92 -19.10 6.25 -10.33
N THR A 93 -18.24 6.22 -9.30
CA THR A 93 -16.85 6.67 -9.41
C THR A 93 -16.09 5.91 -10.48
N ALA A 94 -16.17 4.57 -10.47
CA ALA A 94 -15.52 3.71 -11.46
C ALA A 94 -16.06 3.98 -12.87
N ASP A 95 -17.38 4.09 -13.06
CA ASP A 95 -17.99 4.42 -14.35
C ASP A 95 -17.49 5.77 -14.89
N LEU A 96 -17.41 6.79 -14.03
CA LEU A 96 -16.97 8.13 -14.42
C LEU A 96 -15.48 8.14 -14.79
N CYS A 97 -14.63 7.48 -13.99
CA CYS A 97 -13.22 7.29 -14.32
C CYS A 97 -13.03 6.56 -15.66
N GLN A 98 -13.81 5.49 -15.90
CA GLN A 98 -13.73 4.72 -17.15
C GLN A 98 -14.08 5.58 -18.36
N GLN A 99 -15.16 6.37 -18.26
CA GLN A 99 -15.59 7.31 -19.29
C GLN A 99 -14.52 8.38 -19.57
N ALA A 100 -13.95 8.98 -18.54
CA ALA A 100 -12.88 9.98 -18.67
C ALA A 100 -11.62 9.40 -19.33
N VAL A 101 -11.19 8.20 -18.92
CA VAL A 101 -10.05 7.48 -19.53
C VAL A 101 -10.32 7.19 -21.00
N ALA A 102 -11.51 6.71 -21.36
CA ALA A 102 -11.86 6.41 -22.74
C ALA A 102 -11.90 7.69 -23.61
N ALA A 103 -12.48 8.78 -23.10
CA ALA A 103 -12.54 10.06 -23.80
C ALA A 103 -11.14 10.66 -24.02
N PHE A 104 -10.28 10.62 -23.00
CA PHE A 104 -8.91 11.11 -23.09
C PHE A 104 -8.09 10.26 -24.07
N ALA A 105 -8.18 8.93 -24.00
CA ALA A 105 -7.46 8.03 -24.88
C ALA A 105 -7.80 8.23 -26.35
N LYS A 106 -9.07 8.55 -26.67
CA LYS A 106 -9.54 8.87 -28.03
C LYS A 106 -8.87 10.13 -28.59
N LYS A 107 -8.57 11.12 -27.75
CA LYS A 107 -7.96 12.39 -28.17
C LYS A 107 -6.44 12.32 -28.31
N TYR A 108 -5.77 11.61 -27.41
CA TYR A 108 -4.32 11.62 -27.29
C TYR A 108 -3.65 10.34 -27.79
N GLU A 109 -4.34 9.57 -28.64
CA GLU A 109 -3.82 8.35 -29.29
C GLU A 109 -3.13 7.41 -28.28
N SER A 110 -3.80 7.11 -27.15
CA SER A 110 -3.30 6.25 -26.05
C SER A 110 -2.08 6.74 -25.25
N ASN A 111 -1.58 7.97 -25.45
CA ASN A 111 -0.49 8.50 -24.63
C ASN A 111 -0.99 9.04 -23.28
N LEU A 112 -1.22 8.14 -22.32
CA LEU A 112 -1.75 8.44 -20.97
C LEU A 112 -0.67 8.75 -19.92
N ARG A 113 0.48 9.30 -20.32
CA ARG A 113 1.56 9.64 -19.37
C ARG A 113 1.28 10.86 -18.49
N ALA A 114 0.09 11.46 -18.62
CA ALA A 114 -0.33 12.57 -17.77
C ALA A 114 -0.56 12.07 -16.33
N ALA A 115 0.01 12.77 -15.34
CA ALA A 115 -0.14 12.42 -13.93
C ALA A 115 -1.60 12.38 -13.48
N SER A 116 -2.43 13.30 -14.00
CA SER A 116 -3.88 13.34 -13.74
C SER A 116 -4.60 12.10 -14.22
N MET A 117 -4.20 11.53 -15.37
CA MET A 117 -4.81 10.28 -15.86
C MET A 117 -4.45 9.09 -14.99
N ARG A 118 -3.21 9.03 -14.50
CA ARG A 118 -2.80 7.99 -13.55
C ARG A 118 -3.65 8.03 -12.29
N GLU A 119 -3.88 9.22 -11.74
CA GLU A 119 -4.72 9.39 -10.54
C GLU A 119 -6.15 8.89 -10.78
N LEU A 120 -6.78 9.27 -11.90
CA LEU A 120 -8.12 8.77 -12.26
C LEU A 120 -8.18 7.24 -12.40
N ILE A 121 -7.14 6.64 -13.00
CA ILE A 121 -7.03 5.18 -13.14
C ILE A 121 -6.89 4.53 -11.76
N GLU A 122 -6.07 5.09 -10.86
CA GLU A 122 -5.90 4.55 -9.50
C GLU A 122 -7.17 4.65 -8.67
N ILE A 123 -7.88 5.79 -8.72
CA ILE A 123 -9.19 5.96 -8.07
C ILE A 123 -10.22 5.00 -8.66
N GLY A 124 -10.26 4.86 -9.99
CA GLY A 124 -11.16 3.95 -10.69
C GLY A 124 -10.95 2.49 -10.30
N ALA A 125 -9.69 2.03 -10.28
CA ALA A 125 -9.34 0.68 -9.85
C ALA A 125 -9.68 0.43 -8.38
N LYS A 126 -9.38 1.36 -7.47
CA LYS A 126 -9.74 1.24 -6.05
C LYS A 126 -11.25 1.18 -5.86
N SER A 127 -11.99 1.94 -6.64
CA SER A 127 -13.45 1.89 -6.65
C SER A 127 -13.95 0.53 -7.13
N ALA A 128 -13.39 0.00 -8.22
CA ALA A 128 -13.72 -1.32 -8.74
C ALA A 128 -13.41 -2.45 -7.74
N ILE A 129 -12.31 -2.34 -6.98
CA ILE A 129 -11.99 -3.28 -5.88
C ILE A 129 -13.05 -3.24 -4.78
N ARG A 130 -13.55 -2.05 -4.42
CA ARG A 130 -14.57 -1.89 -3.35
C ARG A 130 -15.94 -2.41 -3.78
N ASP A 131 -16.25 -2.32 -5.07
CA ASP A 131 -17.50 -2.82 -5.65
C ASP A 131 -17.42 -4.26 -6.18
N ASP A 132 -16.27 -4.91 -6.04
CA ASP A 132 -16.01 -6.27 -6.54
C ASP A 132 -16.23 -6.42 -8.08
N ASP A 133 -16.03 -5.32 -8.82
CA ASP A 133 -16.17 -5.26 -10.29
C ASP A 133 -14.84 -5.61 -10.96
N MET A 134 -14.60 -6.92 -11.13
CA MET A 134 -13.34 -7.45 -11.69
C MET A 134 -13.12 -7.05 -13.15
N ASP A 135 -14.19 -6.84 -13.92
CA ASP A 135 -14.09 -6.43 -15.32
C ASP A 135 -13.55 -5.00 -15.42
N LYS A 136 -14.05 -4.08 -14.57
CA LYS A 136 -13.49 -2.73 -14.48
C LYS A 136 -12.09 -2.71 -13.89
N LEU A 137 -11.80 -3.56 -12.92
CA LEU A 137 -10.47 -3.65 -12.35
C LEU A 137 -9.43 -4.04 -13.43
N GLU A 138 -9.75 -5.03 -14.26
CA GLU A 138 -8.92 -5.43 -15.40
C GLU A 138 -8.79 -4.30 -16.43
N TYR A 139 -9.87 -3.57 -16.71
CA TYR A 139 -9.84 -2.40 -17.59
C TYR A 139 -8.85 -1.34 -17.09
N PHE A 140 -8.93 -0.96 -15.81
CA PHE A 140 -8.03 0.05 -15.24
C PHE A 140 -6.59 -0.45 -15.16
N TYR A 141 -6.36 -1.73 -14.85
CA TYR A 141 -5.04 -2.33 -14.83
C TYR A 141 -4.34 -2.23 -16.21
N ASN A 142 -5.04 -2.56 -17.28
CA ASN A 142 -4.52 -2.50 -18.65
C ASN A 142 -4.14 -1.07 -19.08
N TRP A 143 -4.86 -0.06 -18.58
CA TRP A 143 -4.48 1.34 -18.79
C TRP A 143 -3.31 1.77 -17.91
N TYR A 144 -3.27 1.31 -16.66
CA TYR A 144 -2.17 1.60 -15.73
C TYR A 144 -0.82 1.10 -16.26
N GLU A 145 -0.79 -0.07 -16.90
CA GLU A 145 0.41 -0.60 -17.56
C GLU A 145 0.96 0.34 -18.64
N GLN A 146 0.09 1.10 -19.31
CA GLN A 146 0.50 2.02 -20.38
C GLN A 146 1.03 3.36 -19.84
N CYS A 147 0.63 3.77 -18.63
CA CYS A 147 1.15 5.00 -18.00
C CYS A 147 2.67 4.92 -17.81
N GLY A 148 3.19 3.73 -17.48
CA GLY A 148 4.59 3.49 -17.19
C GLY A 148 5.06 4.16 -15.89
N GLY A 149 6.04 3.55 -15.24
CA GLY A 149 6.58 4.03 -13.96
C GLY A 149 7.53 3.01 -13.36
N LYS A 150 8.45 3.50 -12.52
CA LYS A 150 9.36 2.67 -11.72
C LYS A 150 9.42 3.09 -10.25
N SER A 151 8.60 4.08 -9.86
CA SER A 151 8.58 4.53 -8.47
C SER A 151 7.97 3.46 -7.57
N PRO A 152 8.31 3.44 -6.26
CA PRO A 152 7.75 2.46 -5.34
C PRO A 152 6.21 2.50 -5.33
N GLY A 153 5.61 3.69 -5.35
CA GLY A 153 4.14 3.82 -5.41
C GLY A 153 3.50 3.09 -6.59
N PHE A 154 4.18 3.03 -7.73
CA PHE A 154 3.72 2.36 -8.94
C PHE A 154 3.72 0.83 -8.78
N SER A 155 4.82 0.28 -8.26
CA SER A 155 4.92 -1.16 -7.97
C SER A 155 3.96 -1.58 -6.86
N GLY A 156 3.81 -0.77 -5.82
CA GLY A 156 2.89 -1.03 -4.71
C GLY A 156 1.43 -1.11 -5.17
N PHE A 157 0.97 -0.14 -5.96
CA PHE A 157 -0.37 -0.15 -6.51
C PHE A 157 -0.61 -1.33 -7.47
N ARG A 158 0.36 -1.65 -8.34
CA ARG A 158 0.27 -2.84 -9.22
C ARG A 158 0.13 -4.12 -8.42
N ALA A 159 0.91 -4.29 -7.35
CA ALA A 159 0.85 -5.48 -6.52
C ALA A 159 -0.54 -5.65 -5.88
N GLU A 160 -1.15 -4.57 -5.40
CA GLU A 160 -2.51 -4.56 -4.86
C GLU A 160 -3.53 -5.01 -5.91
N VAL A 161 -3.52 -4.40 -7.10
CA VAL A 161 -4.44 -4.72 -8.19
C VAL A 161 -4.26 -6.17 -8.68
N LEU A 162 -3.01 -6.60 -8.89
CA LEU A 162 -2.70 -7.97 -9.34
C LEU A 162 -3.13 -9.02 -8.32
N THR A 163 -2.99 -8.73 -7.02
CA THR A 163 -3.47 -9.61 -5.94
C THR A 163 -4.98 -9.80 -6.04
N LYS A 164 -5.73 -8.71 -6.24
CA LYS A 164 -7.19 -8.75 -6.39
C LYS A 164 -7.64 -9.47 -7.66
N LEU A 165 -6.89 -9.36 -8.75
CA LEU A 165 -7.11 -10.12 -9.99
C LEU A 165 -6.66 -11.59 -9.91
N GLY A 166 -6.16 -12.05 -8.76
CA GLY A 166 -5.70 -13.43 -8.56
C GLY A 166 -4.38 -13.77 -9.27
N ARG A 167 -3.63 -12.76 -9.76
CA ARG A 167 -2.34 -12.92 -10.46
C ARG A 167 -1.19 -12.90 -9.45
N LEU A 168 -1.20 -13.88 -8.56
CA LEU A 168 -0.40 -13.86 -7.32
C LEU A 168 1.12 -13.86 -7.56
N ASP A 169 1.59 -14.55 -8.61
CA ASP A 169 3.00 -14.60 -8.98
C ASP A 169 3.52 -13.23 -9.44
N GLN A 170 2.73 -12.51 -10.24
CA GLN A 170 3.03 -11.15 -10.70
C GLN A 170 2.94 -10.15 -9.56
N ALA A 171 1.95 -10.28 -8.68
CA ALA A 171 1.84 -9.43 -7.49
C ALA A 171 3.08 -9.54 -6.60
N LEU A 172 3.62 -10.75 -6.43
CA LEU A 172 4.81 -10.99 -5.63
C LEU A 172 6.05 -10.33 -6.25
N GLU A 173 6.20 -10.39 -7.58
CA GLU A 173 7.25 -9.67 -8.31
C GLU A 173 7.17 -8.16 -8.05
N GLN A 174 5.97 -7.56 -8.10
CA GLN A 174 5.80 -6.13 -7.87
C GLN A 174 6.06 -5.71 -6.41
N HIS A 175 5.74 -6.55 -5.42
CA HIS A 175 6.14 -6.30 -4.04
C HIS A 175 7.67 -6.35 -3.85
N ILE A 176 8.36 -7.22 -4.58
CA ILE A 176 9.83 -7.27 -4.55
C ILE A 176 10.42 -6.03 -5.20
N ASP A 177 9.94 -5.63 -6.38
CA ASP A 177 10.35 -4.38 -7.04
C ASP A 177 10.16 -3.15 -6.13
N TYR A 178 9.12 -3.17 -5.28
CA TYR A 178 8.91 -2.16 -4.25
C TYR A 178 9.98 -2.23 -3.14
N LEU A 179 10.20 -3.41 -2.57
CA LEU A 179 11.11 -3.60 -1.44
C LEU A 179 12.59 -3.43 -1.82
N GLU A 180 12.96 -3.61 -3.09
CA GLU A 180 14.30 -3.25 -3.57
C GLU A 180 14.59 -1.75 -3.44
N GLN A 181 13.55 -0.91 -3.36
CA GLN A 181 13.67 0.54 -3.17
C GLN A 181 13.33 0.97 -1.73
N ARG A 182 12.49 0.21 -1.03
CA ARG A 182 12.03 0.49 0.34
C ARG A 182 12.02 -0.78 1.19
N SER A 183 13.21 -1.30 1.49
CA SER A 183 13.40 -2.61 2.14
C SER A 183 12.78 -2.72 3.54
N LEU A 184 12.62 -1.58 4.23
CA LEU A 184 12.11 -1.49 5.60
C LEU A 184 10.61 -1.20 5.68
N ASP A 185 9.83 -1.47 4.62
CA ASP A 185 8.38 -1.32 4.67
C ASP A 185 7.71 -2.57 5.27
N ALA A 186 7.37 -2.48 6.56
CA ALA A 186 6.74 -3.58 7.28
C ALA A 186 5.40 -4.03 6.69
N GLN A 187 4.61 -3.08 6.15
CA GLN A 187 3.30 -3.39 5.60
C GLN A 187 3.43 -4.23 4.32
N VAL A 188 4.44 -3.96 3.50
CA VAL A 188 4.68 -4.76 2.29
C VAL A 188 5.18 -6.17 2.64
N TRP A 189 6.01 -6.31 3.67
CA TRP A 189 6.41 -7.64 4.17
C TRP A 189 5.22 -8.45 4.71
N GLU A 190 4.27 -7.79 5.37
CA GLU A 190 3.00 -8.39 5.80
C GLU A 190 2.19 -8.91 4.61
N GLN A 191 2.00 -8.06 3.59
CA GLN A 191 1.28 -8.40 2.36
C GLN A 191 1.94 -9.56 1.59
N ILE A 192 3.28 -9.60 1.53
CA ILE A 192 4.02 -10.75 0.99
C ILE A 192 3.67 -12.04 1.75
N GLY A 193 3.61 -11.98 3.08
CA GLY A 193 3.23 -13.13 3.91
C GLY A 193 1.84 -13.67 3.56
N GLU A 194 0.84 -12.80 3.49
CA GLU A 194 -0.53 -13.18 3.09
C GLU A 194 -0.59 -13.73 1.66
N LEU A 195 0.19 -13.15 0.75
CA LEU A 195 0.28 -13.59 -0.64
C LEU A 195 0.90 -14.99 -0.74
N LEU A 196 1.95 -15.27 0.03
CA LEU A 196 2.58 -16.59 0.10
C LEU A 196 1.63 -17.66 0.68
N VAL A 197 0.82 -17.31 1.68
CA VAL A 197 -0.25 -18.19 2.18
C VAL A 197 -1.24 -18.49 1.06
N SER A 198 -1.69 -17.46 0.33
CA SER A 198 -2.64 -17.60 -0.78
C SER A 198 -2.09 -18.45 -1.93
N ILE A 199 -0.81 -18.27 -2.28
CA ILE A 199 -0.11 -19.09 -3.29
C ILE A 199 -0.02 -20.54 -2.85
N GLY A 200 0.25 -20.79 -1.57
CA GLY A 200 0.27 -22.14 -0.99
C GLY A 200 -1.09 -22.82 -1.07
N ASP A 201 -2.16 -22.05 -0.93
CA ASP A 201 -3.55 -22.51 -0.94
C ASP A 201 -4.08 -22.78 -2.35
N SER A 202 -3.59 -22.05 -3.35
CA SER A 202 -3.97 -22.25 -4.74
C SER A 202 -3.28 -23.41 -5.44
N GLN A 203 -2.33 -24.11 -4.79
CA GLN A 203 -1.59 -25.21 -5.44
C GLN A 203 -2.48 -26.46 -5.63
N PRO A 204 -2.69 -26.93 -6.87
CA PRO A 204 -3.73 -27.92 -7.22
C PRO A 204 -3.54 -29.34 -6.66
N TYR A 205 -2.44 -29.62 -5.95
CA TYR A 205 -2.12 -30.96 -5.42
C TYR A 205 -1.53 -30.96 -4.02
N ALA A 206 -1.67 -29.86 -3.26
CA ALA A 206 -0.96 -29.71 -2.01
C ALA A 206 -1.64 -30.49 -0.86
N GLY A 207 -1.28 -31.76 -0.71
CA GLY A 207 -1.23 -32.34 0.64
C GLY A 207 -0.33 -31.49 1.54
N THR A 208 -0.41 -31.70 2.86
CA THR A 208 0.34 -30.92 3.87
C THR A 208 1.82 -30.73 3.56
N ALA A 209 2.46 -31.68 2.87
CA ALA A 209 3.86 -31.65 2.48
C ALA A 209 4.28 -30.52 1.52
N VAL A 210 3.39 -30.05 0.63
CA VAL A 210 3.70 -28.97 -0.35
C VAL A 210 3.28 -27.61 0.19
N GLN A 211 2.21 -27.56 1.00
CA GLN A 211 1.72 -26.34 1.62
C GLN A 211 2.63 -25.85 2.75
N THR A 212 3.21 -26.77 3.54
CA THR A 212 4.03 -26.41 4.70
C THR A 212 5.22 -25.50 4.36
N PRO A 213 6.01 -25.74 3.29
CA PRO A 213 7.07 -24.82 2.88
C PRO A 213 6.60 -23.39 2.58
N TRP A 214 5.44 -23.21 1.93
CA TRP A 214 4.86 -21.89 1.67
C TRP A 214 4.46 -21.17 2.95
N LEU A 215 3.77 -21.88 3.85
CA LEU A 215 3.36 -21.34 5.15
C LEU A 215 4.58 -20.94 6.00
N ARG A 216 5.65 -21.74 5.98
CA ARG A 216 6.91 -21.41 6.66
C ARG A 216 7.60 -20.18 6.07
N LEU A 217 7.58 -20.02 4.75
CA LEU A 217 8.12 -18.80 4.12
C LEU A 217 7.27 -17.57 4.48
N ALA A 218 5.95 -17.71 4.54
CA ALA A 218 5.05 -16.67 5.01
C ALA A 218 5.34 -16.25 6.45
N LEU A 219 5.58 -17.20 7.36
CA LEU A 219 6.01 -16.91 8.74
C LEU A 219 7.32 -16.10 8.77
N GLY A 220 8.25 -16.39 7.86
CA GLY A 220 9.47 -15.60 7.69
C GLY A 220 9.17 -14.14 7.32
N ALA A 221 8.27 -13.92 6.35
CA ALA A 221 7.85 -12.57 5.95
C ALA A 221 7.14 -11.81 7.08
N PHE A 222 6.22 -12.46 7.80
CA PHE A 222 5.57 -11.87 8.98
C PHE A 222 6.57 -11.53 10.09
N PHE A 223 7.57 -12.39 10.32
CA PHE A 223 8.61 -12.13 11.31
C PHE A 223 9.50 -10.93 10.93
N VAL A 224 9.84 -10.78 9.64
CA VAL A 224 10.56 -9.59 9.15
C VAL A 224 9.72 -8.33 9.38
N SER A 225 8.44 -8.34 9.00
CA SER A 225 7.50 -7.24 9.24
C SER A 225 7.42 -6.85 10.72
N TYR A 226 7.21 -7.83 11.60
CA TYR A 226 7.18 -7.62 13.06
C TYR A 226 8.47 -6.99 13.58
N SER A 227 9.62 -7.49 13.13
CA SER A 227 10.92 -7.00 13.57
C SER A 227 11.16 -5.55 13.15
N ILE A 228 10.75 -5.17 11.93
CA ILE A 228 10.81 -3.77 11.46
C ILE A 228 9.97 -2.86 12.38
N ILE A 229 8.72 -3.25 12.66
CA ILE A 229 7.82 -2.49 13.55
C ILE A 229 8.39 -2.36 14.97
N ARG A 230 9.04 -3.42 15.46
CA ARG A 230 9.63 -3.47 16.79
C ARG A 230 10.82 -2.52 16.93
N VAL A 231 11.71 -2.48 15.94
CA VAL A 231 12.93 -1.65 15.96
C VAL A 231 12.63 -0.19 15.64
N SER A 232 11.60 0.10 14.84
CA SER A 232 11.28 1.46 14.40
C SER A 232 11.01 2.42 15.58
N ARG A 233 11.83 3.48 15.65
CA ARG A 233 11.83 4.48 16.74
C ARG A 233 10.66 5.47 16.64
N GLY A 234 10.16 5.74 15.43
CA GLY A 234 9.14 6.78 15.14
C GLY A 234 7.75 6.53 15.73
N TRP A 235 7.47 5.30 16.16
CA TRP A 235 6.15 4.92 16.69
C TRP A 235 5.89 5.34 18.14
N LYS A 236 6.85 5.98 18.82
CA LYS A 236 6.81 6.19 20.28
C LYS A 236 6.28 7.56 20.71
N THR A 237 6.09 8.50 19.80
CA THR A 237 5.92 9.92 20.15
C THR A 237 4.48 10.42 20.03
N SER A 238 3.67 9.85 19.15
CA SER A 238 2.29 10.26 18.88
C SER A 238 1.30 9.16 19.26
N GLU A 239 0.18 9.52 19.90
CA GLU A 239 -0.89 8.58 20.24
C GLU A 239 -1.44 7.85 19.00
N LEU A 240 -1.59 8.59 17.88
CA LEU A 240 -2.02 8.01 16.61
C LEU A 240 -1.01 6.99 16.07
N ALA A 241 0.29 7.28 16.18
CA ALA A 241 1.34 6.34 15.80
C ALA A 241 1.31 5.10 16.71
N ILE A 242 1.23 5.27 18.03
CA ILE A 242 1.14 4.15 18.99
C ILE A 242 -0.08 3.26 18.67
N LYS A 243 -1.25 3.85 18.44
CA LYS A 243 -2.48 3.12 18.11
C LYS A 243 -2.32 2.33 16.80
N ARG A 244 -1.78 2.96 15.75
CA ARG A 244 -1.52 2.28 14.47
C ARG A 244 -0.51 1.15 14.62
N LYS A 245 0.55 1.33 15.41
CA LYS A 245 1.51 0.26 15.73
C LYS A 245 0.81 -0.92 16.40
N GLN A 246 0.00 -0.67 17.43
CA GLN A 246 -0.73 -1.72 18.14
C GLN A 246 -1.68 -2.49 17.22
N LEU A 247 -2.41 -1.77 16.36
CA LEU A 247 -3.30 -2.38 15.38
C LEU A 247 -2.53 -3.29 14.42
N GLN A 248 -1.45 -2.78 13.83
CA GLN A 248 -0.64 -3.54 12.88
C GLN A 248 0.05 -4.75 13.53
N THR A 249 0.66 -4.58 14.72
CA THR A 249 1.24 -5.70 15.46
C THR A 249 0.20 -6.74 15.85
N GLY A 250 -1.01 -6.32 16.24
CA GLY A 250 -2.12 -7.22 16.55
C GLY A 250 -2.58 -8.03 15.33
N GLN A 251 -2.70 -7.38 14.17
CA GLN A 251 -3.03 -8.03 12.90
C GLN A 251 -1.95 -9.06 12.50
N LEU A 252 -0.68 -8.66 12.55
CA LEU A 252 0.45 -9.55 12.28
C LEU A 252 0.48 -10.76 13.21
N LEU A 253 0.27 -10.55 14.50
CA LEU A 253 0.23 -11.64 15.48
C LEU A 253 -0.90 -12.63 15.16
N LYS A 254 -2.08 -12.13 14.75
CA LYS A 254 -3.20 -12.96 14.31
C LYS A 254 -2.83 -13.77 13.06
N LEU A 255 -2.32 -13.13 12.01
CA LEU A 255 -1.90 -13.79 10.77
C LEU A 255 -0.83 -14.85 11.00
N ALA A 256 0.19 -14.54 11.82
CA ALA A 256 1.24 -15.47 12.19
C ALA A 256 0.70 -16.67 13.00
N THR A 257 -0.19 -16.41 13.96
CA THR A 257 -0.82 -17.47 14.77
C THR A 257 -1.67 -18.39 13.90
N ASP A 258 -2.52 -17.83 13.04
CA ASP A 258 -3.37 -18.61 12.14
C ASP A 258 -2.52 -19.47 11.20
N THR A 259 -1.44 -18.90 10.66
CA THR A 259 -0.47 -19.62 9.81
C THR A 259 0.26 -20.73 10.58
N LEU A 260 0.69 -20.48 11.81
CA LEU A 260 1.31 -21.49 12.68
C LEU A 260 0.36 -22.64 12.99
N ARG A 261 -0.93 -22.37 13.24
CA ARG A 261 -1.93 -23.41 13.54
C ARG A 261 -2.19 -24.33 12.37
N ARG A 262 -2.04 -23.83 11.15
CA ARG A 262 -2.12 -24.65 9.93
C ARG A 262 -0.97 -25.64 9.81
N ILE A 263 0.20 -25.31 10.36
CA ILE A 263 1.36 -26.22 10.41
C ILE A 263 1.29 -27.10 11.68
N PHE A 264 0.88 -26.52 12.81
CA PHE A 264 0.86 -27.12 14.15
C PHE A 264 -0.49 -26.87 14.83
N PRO A 265 -1.47 -27.80 14.68
CA PRO A 265 -2.82 -27.61 15.20
C PRO A 265 -2.91 -27.29 16.70
N ASP A 266 -1.93 -27.77 17.48
CA ASP A 266 -1.86 -27.59 18.93
C ASP A 266 -1.36 -26.20 19.37
N VAL A 267 -1.02 -25.30 18.45
CA VAL A 267 -0.61 -23.93 18.79
C VAL A 267 -1.81 -23.19 19.43
N PRO A 268 -1.66 -22.69 20.68
CA PRO A 268 -2.72 -21.96 21.35
C PRO A 268 -3.01 -20.63 20.63
N GLN A 269 -4.23 -20.15 20.78
CA GLN A 269 -4.62 -18.86 20.22
C GLN A 269 -3.88 -17.73 20.96
N ALA A 270 -3.22 -16.86 20.20
CA ALA A 270 -2.56 -15.70 20.76
C ALA A 270 -3.60 -14.70 21.26
N THR A 271 -3.37 -14.15 22.45
CA THR A 271 -4.10 -13.00 23.00
C THR A 271 -3.12 -11.85 23.08
N SER A 272 -3.52 -10.65 22.64
CA SER A 272 -2.66 -9.46 22.64
C SER A 272 -2.15 -9.11 24.05
N GLY A 273 -0.85 -8.95 24.21
CA GLY A 273 -0.19 -8.49 25.44
C GLY A 273 0.23 -9.63 26.40
N GLY A 274 1.54 -9.86 26.50
CA GLY A 274 2.18 -10.74 27.50
C GLY A 274 3.18 -11.74 26.91
N ASN A 275 3.73 -12.62 27.76
CA ASN A 275 4.74 -13.64 27.39
C ASN A 275 4.34 -14.53 26.19
N ARG A 276 3.04 -14.66 25.90
CA ARG A 276 2.53 -15.46 24.78
C ARG A 276 2.84 -14.87 23.42
N GLU A 277 2.96 -13.55 23.30
CA GLU A 277 3.34 -12.92 22.02
C GLU A 277 4.78 -13.28 21.66
N ASP A 278 5.70 -13.15 22.61
CA ASP A 278 7.11 -13.53 22.44
C ASP A 278 7.25 -15.02 22.10
N GLU A 279 6.49 -15.91 22.77
CA GLU A 279 6.46 -17.35 22.46
C GLU A 279 6.05 -17.63 21.00
N ILE A 280 5.06 -16.88 20.47
CA ILE A 280 4.62 -17.04 19.08
C ILE A 280 5.72 -16.58 18.12
N TRP A 281 6.33 -15.42 18.36
CA TRP A 281 7.39 -14.92 17.48
C TRP A 281 8.67 -15.75 17.55
N ASP A 282 9.03 -16.27 18.72
CA ASP A 282 10.13 -17.23 18.87
C ASP A 282 9.85 -18.52 18.09
N LYS A 283 8.59 -19.00 18.13
CA LYS A 283 8.18 -20.15 17.33
C LYS A 283 8.19 -19.86 15.83
N CYS A 284 7.72 -18.70 15.39
CA CYS A 284 7.85 -18.26 14.00
C CYS A 284 9.32 -18.28 13.57
N LYS A 285 10.21 -17.72 14.42
CA LYS A 285 11.64 -17.65 14.17
C LYS A 285 12.28 -19.02 14.04
N SER A 286 11.92 -19.98 14.89
CA SER A 286 12.43 -21.35 14.80
C SER A 286 11.90 -22.11 13.58
N GLU A 287 10.66 -21.82 13.15
CA GLU A 287 9.97 -22.60 12.13
C GLU A 287 10.18 -22.11 10.70
N PHE A 288 10.46 -20.82 10.49
CA PHE A 288 10.78 -20.32 9.15
C PHE A 288 12.18 -20.77 8.67
N ALA A 289 13.03 -21.26 9.58
CA ALA A 289 14.32 -21.85 9.26
C ALA A 289 14.14 -23.15 8.43
N LEU A 290 13.90 -22.97 7.13
CA LEU A 290 13.72 -24.07 6.19
C LEU A 290 15.04 -24.83 6.05
N ASP A 291 15.01 -26.13 6.31
CA ASP A 291 16.11 -27.02 5.93
C ASP A 291 16.31 -27.01 4.40
N GLU A 292 17.51 -27.36 3.94
CA GLU A 292 17.81 -27.31 2.50
C GLU A 292 16.91 -28.23 1.65
N ALA A 293 16.44 -29.36 2.19
CA ALA A 293 15.52 -30.22 1.46
C ALA A 293 14.13 -29.55 1.31
N SER A 294 13.69 -28.78 2.29
CA SER A 294 12.45 -28.00 2.26
C SER A 294 12.57 -26.80 1.31
N LYS A 295 13.72 -26.10 1.28
CA LYS A 295 14.00 -25.06 0.30
C LYS A 295 13.99 -25.61 -1.13
N GLN A 296 14.68 -26.74 -1.36
CA GLN A 296 14.69 -27.39 -2.67
C GLN A 296 13.30 -27.84 -3.12
N ARG A 297 12.49 -28.41 -2.21
CA ARG A 297 11.09 -28.76 -2.50
C ARG A 297 10.24 -27.55 -2.88
N LEU A 298 10.39 -26.43 -2.16
CA LEU A 298 9.71 -25.17 -2.48
C LEU A 298 10.15 -24.64 -3.86
N LEU A 299 11.45 -24.67 -4.16
CA LEU A 299 11.95 -24.20 -5.45
C LEU A 299 11.53 -25.11 -6.61
N GLN A 300 11.41 -26.42 -6.37
CA GLN A 300 10.92 -27.38 -7.35
C GLN A 300 9.42 -27.24 -7.64
N SER A 301 8.63 -26.77 -6.67
CA SER A 301 7.22 -26.46 -6.88
C SER A 301 6.99 -25.11 -7.57
N CYS A 302 8.02 -24.26 -7.62
CA CYS A 302 7.97 -22.99 -8.33
C CYS A 302 8.41 -23.14 -9.79
N ALA A 303 7.75 -22.40 -10.70
CA ALA A 303 8.16 -22.27 -12.09
C ALA A 303 8.34 -20.79 -12.47
N GLY A 304 9.24 -20.53 -13.43
CA GLY A 304 9.41 -19.20 -14.03
C GLY A 304 9.70 -18.10 -13.00
N ARG A 305 8.90 -17.03 -13.04
CA ARG A 305 9.08 -15.82 -12.23
C ARG A 305 8.94 -16.07 -10.73
N LEU A 306 7.99 -16.92 -10.35
CA LEU A 306 7.75 -17.28 -8.96
C LEU A 306 9.00 -17.87 -8.29
N ALA A 307 9.79 -18.67 -9.01
CA ALA A 307 11.03 -19.24 -8.48
C ALA A 307 12.09 -18.16 -8.19
N THR A 308 12.15 -17.09 -8.99
CA THR A 308 13.06 -15.96 -8.76
C THR A 308 12.63 -15.19 -7.52
N SER A 309 11.33 -14.85 -7.40
CA SER A 309 10.78 -14.14 -6.26
C SER A 309 10.99 -14.90 -4.95
N VAL A 310 10.72 -16.21 -4.94
CA VAL A 310 10.92 -17.07 -3.77
C VAL A 310 12.39 -17.14 -3.35
N LYS A 311 13.33 -17.23 -4.30
CA LYS A 311 14.77 -17.18 -3.99
C LYS A 311 15.17 -15.87 -3.33
N TRP A 312 14.65 -14.75 -3.83
CA TRP A 312 14.92 -13.43 -3.26
C TRP A 312 14.41 -13.35 -1.82
N ILE A 313 13.15 -13.75 -1.57
CA ILE A 313 12.56 -13.74 -0.24
C ILE A 313 13.33 -14.64 0.72
N LEU A 314 13.69 -15.86 0.29
CA LEU A 314 14.51 -16.78 1.09
C LEU A 314 15.86 -16.14 1.48
N ALA A 315 16.50 -15.42 0.56
CA ALA A 315 17.75 -14.74 0.83
C ALA A 315 17.56 -13.62 1.88
N GLN A 316 16.55 -12.76 1.72
CA GLN A 316 16.29 -11.66 2.65
C GLN A 316 15.90 -12.13 4.05
N VAL A 317 15.03 -13.13 4.14
CA VAL A 317 14.61 -13.73 5.42
C VAL A 317 15.80 -14.42 6.10
N SER A 318 16.71 -15.05 5.34
CA SER A 318 17.89 -15.73 5.90
C SER A 318 18.99 -14.77 6.36
N LEU A 319 19.14 -13.63 5.69
CA LEU A 319 20.17 -12.64 6.02
C LEU A 319 19.92 -11.94 7.37
N GLY A 320 18.75 -12.14 7.99
CA GLY A 320 18.43 -11.49 9.25
C GLY A 320 18.57 -9.97 9.13
N SER A 321 18.09 -9.40 8.00
CA SER A 321 18.24 -8.02 7.48
C SER A 321 17.95 -6.87 8.48
N LEU A 322 17.70 -7.16 9.74
CA LEU A 322 17.33 -6.22 10.79
C LEU A 322 18.50 -5.84 11.70
N ASP A 323 19.57 -6.64 11.78
CA ASP A 323 20.76 -6.24 12.54
C ASP A 323 21.59 -5.17 11.79
N SER A 324 21.45 -5.07 10.46
CA SER A 324 22.10 -4.02 9.65
C SER A 324 21.29 -2.73 9.59
N ALA A 325 19.95 -2.81 9.50
CA ALA A 325 19.08 -1.64 9.41
C ALA A 325 19.10 -0.77 10.68
N ALA A 326 19.35 -1.37 11.84
CA ALA A 326 19.55 -0.62 13.08
C ALA A 326 20.86 0.20 13.07
N ASN A 327 21.84 -0.16 12.23
CA ASN A 327 23.14 0.51 12.13
C ASN A 327 23.16 1.58 11.02
N GLU A 328 22.47 1.39 9.90
CA GLU A 328 22.44 2.37 8.79
C GLU A 328 21.80 3.71 9.21
N ASP A 329 20.71 3.70 9.98
CA ASP A 329 20.09 4.92 10.52
C ASP A 329 20.98 5.67 11.54
N ASP A 330 21.87 4.94 12.24
CA ASP A 330 22.83 5.54 13.19
C ASP A 330 24.07 6.08 12.45
N GLU A 331 24.45 5.52 11.30
CA GLU A 331 25.53 6.04 10.43
C GLU A 331 25.12 7.32 9.66
N GLU A 332 23.89 7.39 9.14
CA GLU A 332 23.39 8.57 8.42
C GLU A 332 23.27 9.81 9.34
N ARG A 333 22.98 9.60 10.64
CA ARG A 333 23.01 10.66 11.66
C ARG A 333 24.41 11.08 12.06
N ASN A 334 25.32 10.13 12.27
CA ASN A 334 26.70 10.46 12.59
C ASN A 334 27.39 11.21 11.42
N ALA A 335 26.91 11.03 10.19
CA ALA A 335 27.36 11.80 9.03
C ALA A 335 26.68 13.18 8.89
N ALA A 336 25.50 13.38 9.48
CA ALA A 336 24.80 14.67 9.48
C ALA A 336 25.19 15.59 10.66
N ASP A 337 25.75 15.01 11.73
CA ASP A 337 26.22 15.73 12.94
C ASP A 337 27.74 16.05 12.91
N LEU A 338 28.45 15.81 11.79
CA LEU A 338 29.89 16.08 11.58
C LEU A 338 30.13 17.16 10.52
#